data_AF-A0AA88UUT9-F1
#
_entry.id   AF-A0AA88UUT9-F1
#
_cell.length_a   1.000
_cell.length_b   1.000
_cell.length_c   1.000
_cell.angle_alpha   90.00
_cell.angle_beta   90.00
_cell.angle_gamma   90.00
#
_symmetry.space_group_name_H-M   'P 1'
#
loop_
_entity.id
_entity.type
_entity.pdbx_description
1 polymer ?
#
loop_
_entity_poly.entity_id
_entity_poly.type
_entity_poly.pdbx_seq_one_letter_code
_entity_poly.pdbx_strand_id
1 'polypeptide(L)'
;MVYICQPPSHPIFSGQTSKRKDYNDPDWLNASFAFYDENAQLVHVKVADCGDQTRLGYAYQAVDIPWLKSKPVPGKKKSKVATTFARANNATVVFPITLNKIVQVVIKRPKKSRSKRQKEEEEEVLCLEGIMLDRAKYIKFDVYINDEDSKGSAPDKTELVGSFVNLPHQHSHKSMFKRSQKFTTDGQPCSPKTSRYGMFLGRNASHGIQSRRDPRDHQQ
;
A
#
# COMPACT_ATOMS: atom_id res chain seq x y z
N MET A 1 -6.41 -15.02 -18.64
CA MET A 1 -6.10 -14.69 -17.23
C MET A 1 -4.68 -14.14 -17.20
N VAL A 2 -4.52 -12.81 -17.32
CA VAL A 2 -3.21 -12.17 -17.21
C VAL A 2 -3.02 -11.86 -15.74
N TYR A 3 -2.30 -12.71 -15.03
CA TYR A 3 -1.81 -12.35 -13.71
C TYR A 3 -0.66 -11.39 -13.93
N ILE A 4 -0.82 -10.16 -13.45
CA ILE A 4 0.31 -9.26 -13.25
C ILE A 4 1.11 -9.89 -12.10
N CYS A 5 2.02 -10.80 -12.48
CA CYS A 5 3.14 -11.16 -11.65
C CYS A 5 3.78 -9.82 -11.26
N GLN A 6 3.91 -9.52 -9.96
CA GLN A 6 4.70 -8.34 -9.58
C GLN A 6 6.06 -8.52 -10.25
N PRO A 7 6.42 -7.66 -11.22
CA PRO A 7 7.65 -7.87 -11.96
C PRO A 7 8.81 -7.81 -10.96
N PRO A 8 9.81 -8.71 -11.11
CA PRO A 8 11.09 -8.53 -10.41
C PRO A 8 11.63 -7.13 -10.73
N SER A 9 12.34 -6.56 -9.75
CA SER A 9 12.50 -5.12 -9.57
C SER A 9 12.72 -4.33 -10.86
N HIS A 10 11.76 -3.46 -11.20
CA HIS A 10 12.03 -2.41 -12.17
C HIS A 10 13.19 -1.53 -11.67
N PRO A 11 14.08 -1.04 -12.56
CA PRO A 11 15.19 -0.15 -12.19
C PRO A 11 14.73 1.17 -11.55
N ILE A 12 13.43 1.47 -11.65
CA ILE A 12 12.82 2.60 -10.97
C ILE A 12 12.70 2.34 -9.47
N PHE A 13 12.53 1.09 -9.02
CA PHE A 13 12.41 0.76 -7.60
C PHE A 13 13.72 0.24 -7.01
N SER A 14 14.44 -0.65 -7.71
CA SER A 14 15.76 -1.12 -7.29
C SER A 14 16.80 -0.01 -7.41
N GLY A 15 17.75 0.05 -6.47
CA GLY A 15 18.88 0.98 -6.54
C GLY A 15 18.63 2.44 -6.11
N GLN A 16 17.38 2.84 -5.84
CA GLN A 16 17.09 4.18 -5.29
C GLN A 16 17.53 4.36 -3.82
N THR A 17 17.60 3.28 -3.05
CA THR A 17 18.12 3.28 -1.68
C THR A 17 18.87 1.98 -1.41
N SER A 18 19.78 1.98 -0.42
CA SER A 18 20.61 0.82 -0.07
C SER A 18 19.82 -0.44 0.36
N LYS A 19 18.54 -0.28 0.71
CA LYS A 19 17.64 -1.37 1.12
C LYS A 19 16.81 -1.99 0.01
N ARG A 20 16.66 -1.30 -1.13
CA ARG A 20 15.82 -1.78 -2.24
C ARG A 20 16.64 -2.72 -3.12
N LYS A 21 16.76 -3.96 -2.65
CA LYS A 21 17.43 -5.08 -3.30
C LYS A 21 16.41 -6.16 -3.64
N ASP A 22 16.75 -7.00 -4.60
CA ASP A 22 15.96 -8.18 -4.93
C ASP A 22 15.91 -9.16 -3.76
N TYR A 23 14.84 -9.95 -3.73
CA TYR A 23 14.65 -10.98 -2.73
C TYR A 23 15.60 -12.15 -3.01
N ASN A 24 16.33 -12.59 -1.98
CA ASN A 24 17.26 -13.72 -2.05
C ASN A 24 16.71 -15.00 -1.39
N ASP A 25 15.39 -15.06 -1.18
CA ASP A 25 14.75 -16.21 -0.55
C ASP A 25 14.68 -17.38 -1.56
N PRO A 26 15.24 -18.56 -1.25
CA PRO A 26 15.19 -19.71 -2.15
C PRO A 26 13.76 -20.18 -2.46
N ASP A 27 12.81 -20.01 -1.53
CA ASP A 27 11.41 -20.39 -1.78
C ASP A 27 10.76 -19.49 -2.83
N TRP A 28 11.12 -18.20 -2.82
CA TRP A 28 10.69 -17.24 -3.83
C TRP A 28 11.38 -17.48 -5.18
N LEU A 29 12.71 -17.66 -5.17
CA LEU A 29 13.52 -17.86 -6.37
C LEU A 29 13.17 -19.14 -7.13
N ASN A 30 12.82 -20.21 -6.42
CA ASN A 30 12.45 -21.50 -7.00
C ASN A 30 10.97 -21.62 -7.35
N ALA A 31 10.14 -20.61 -7.04
CA ALA A 31 8.76 -20.58 -7.49
C ALA A 31 8.73 -20.62 -9.03
N SER A 32 7.91 -21.52 -9.57
CA SER A 32 7.83 -21.76 -11.01
C SER A 32 6.41 -21.62 -11.54
N PHE A 33 6.33 -21.20 -12.79
CA PHE A 33 5.08 -20.98 -13.51
C PHE A 33 5.19 -21.61 -14.89
N ALA A 34 4.07 -22.08 -15.43
CA ALA A 34 4.01 -22.67 -16.76
C ALA A 34 3.30 -21.71 -17.72
N PHE A 35 3.94 -21.44 -18.87
CA PHE A 35 3.41 -20.60 -19.93
C PHE A 35 3.51 -21.34 -21.27
N TYR A 36 2.65 -20.96 -22.21
CA TYR A 36 2.86 -21.32 -23.61
C TYR A 36 3.70 -20.24 -24.26
N ASP A 37 4.76 -20.65 -24.97
CA ASP A 37 5.58 -19.76 -25.78
C ASP A 37 4.92 -19.45 -27.14
N GLU A 38 5.60 -18.65 -27.97
CA GLU A 38 5.16 -18.30 -29.32
C GLU A 38 5.03 -19.51 -30.26
N ASN A 39 5.64 -20.64 -29.91
CA ASN A 39 5.58 -21.90 -30.66
C ASN A 39 4.53 -22.85 -30.08
N ALA A 40 3.67 -22.37 -29.17
CA ALA A 40 2.67 -23.14 -28.43
C ALA A 40 3.26 -24.32 -27.63
N GLN A 41 4.52 -24.21 -27.21
CA GLN A 41 5.17 -25.17 -26.34
C GLN A 41 5.00 -24.77 -24.88
N LEU A 42 4.74 -25.75 -24.01
CA LEU A 42 4.62 -25.53 -22.58
C LEU A 42 6.02 -25.38 -21.96
N VAL A 43 6.34 -24.19 -21.47
CA VAL A 43 7.62 -23.85 -20.86
C VAL A 43 7.42 -23.52 -19.39
N HIS A 44 8.25 -24.10 -18.53
CA HIS A 44 8.32 -23.75 -17.10
C HIS A 44 9.40 -22.70 -16.88
N VAL A 45 9.03 -21.58 -16.26
CA VAL A 45 9.94 -20.49 -15.90
C VAL A 45 10.02 -20.35 -14.40
N LYS A 46 11.21 -20.02 -13.88
CA LYS A 46 11.42 -19.72 -12.46
C LYS A 46 11.56 -18.22 -12.26
N VAL A 47 11.22 -17.76 -11.06
CA VAL A 47 11.38 -16.35 -10.68
C VAL A 47 12.85 -15.91 -10.77
N ALA A 48 13.79 -16.78 -10.40
CA ALA A 48 15.24 -16.51 -10.49
C ALA A 48 15.72 -16.16 -11.90
N ASP A 49 15.07 -16.67 -12.94
CA ASP A 49 15.44 -16.43 -14.34
C ASP A 49 14.90 -15.11 -14.87
N CYS A 50 13.88 -14.54 -14.21
CA CYS A 50 13.24 -13.29 -14.63
C CYS A 50 13.84 -12.03 -13.97
N GLY A 51 14.77 -12.18 -13.02
CA GLY A 51 15.33 -11.07 -12.26
C GLY A 51 16.07 -10.01 -13.09
N ASP A 52 16.64 -10.42 -14.22
CA ASP A 52 17.43 -9.56 -15.09
C ASP A 52 16.74 -9.40 -16.46
N GLN A 53 16.27 -8.17 -16.72
CA GLN A 53 15.57 -7.84 -17.97
C GLN A 53 16.48 -8.00 -19.20
N THR A 54 17.80 -7.81 -19.05
CA THR A 54 18.75 -7.95 -20.15
C THR A 54 18.89 -9.39 -20.62
N ARG A 55 18.82 -10.36 -19.68
CA ARG A 55 18.79 -11.80 -19.98
C ARG A 55 17.49 -12.21 -20.68
N LEU A 56 16.40 -11.47 -20.47
CA LEU A 56 15.12 -11.66 -21.16
C LEU A 56 15.07 -10.96 -22.54
N GLY A 57 16.13 -10.23 -22.92
CA GLY A 57 16.24 -9.61 -24.25
C GLY A 57 15.37 -8.36 -24.45
N TYR A 58 14.89 -7.72 -23.39
CA TYR A 58 14.14 -6.47 -23.49
C TYR A 58 14.61 -5.41 -22.49
N ALA A 59 14.34 -4.13 -22.82
CA ALA A 59 14.58 -2.99 -21.94
C ALA A 59 13.51 -1.93 -22.15
N TYR A 60 13.26 -1.12 -21.13
CA TYR A 60 12.37 0.04 -21.22
C TYR A 60 13.12 1.26 -21.76
N GLN A 61 12.42 2.10 -22.52
CA GLN A 61 12.94 3.40 -22.91
C GLN A 61 13.20 4.27 -21.67
N ALA A 62 14.37 4.91 -21.63
CA ALA A 62 14.69 5.89 -20.60
C ALA A 62 13.86 7.16 -20.83
N VAL A 63 12.90 7.41 -19.95
CA VAL A 63 12.04 8.59 -19.93
C VAL A 63 12.17 9.31 -18.59
N ASP A 64 11.92 10.62 -18.57
CA ASP A 64 11.92 11.37 -17.31
C ASP A 64 10.80 10.88 -16.37
N ILE A 65 11.11 10.81 -15.08
CA ILE A 65 10.23 10.24 -14.05
C ILE A 65 9.82 11.37 -13.09
N PRO A 66 8.74 12.10 -13.38
CA PRO A 66 8.42 13.34 -12.67
C PRO A 66 8.10 13.12 -11.18
N TRP A 67 7.60 11.94 -10.82
CA TRP A 67 7.17 11.62 -9.45
C TRP A 67 8.31 11.32 -8.48
N LEU A 68 9.58 11.23 -8.95
CA LEU A 68 10.74 11.05 -8.06
C LEU A 68 10.93 12.20 -7.07
N LYS A 69 10.51 13.41 -7.47
CA LYS A 69 10.63 14.64 -6.67
C LYS A 69 9.30 15.04 -5.99
N SER A 70 8.22 14.31 -6.26
CA SER A 70 6.87 14.61 -5.76
C SER A 70 6.64 14.08 -4.34
N LYS A 71 7.41 14.58 -3.37
CA LYS A 71 7.20 14.25 -1.96
C LYS A 71 5.94 14.94 -1.42
N PRO A 72 5.06 14.24 -0.69
CA PRO A 72 3.89 14.84 -0.06
C PRO A 72 4.28 15.98 0.90
N VAL A 73 3.48 17.04 0.92
CA VAL A 73 3.72 18.23 1.74
C VAL A 73 2.84 18.19 2.98
N PRO A 74 3.36 18.45 4.20
CA PRO A 74 2.54 18.47 5.40
C PRO A 74 1.42 19.50 5.29
N GLY A 75 0.18 19.11 5.60
CA GLY A 75 -0.97 20.01 5.52
C GLY A 75 -0.86 21.20 6.47
N LYS A 76 -0.28 21.00 7.66
CA LYS A 76 -0.07 22.07 8.67
C LYS A 76 1.33 22.00 9.29
N LYS A 77 1.97 23.16 9.49
CA LYS A 77 3.32 23.26 10.11
C LYS A 77 3.32 23.04 11.63
N LYS A 78 2.18 23.25 12.29
CA LYS A 78 1.99 23.01 13.73
C LYS A 78 0.69 22.25 13.91
N SER A 79 0.77 21.02 14.42
CA SER A 79 -0.41 20.19 14.60
C SER A 79 -0.88 20.15 16.08
N LYS A 80 -2.18 20.34 16.29
CA LYS A 80 -2.96 20.19 17.54
C LYS A 80 -3.48 18.75 17.72
N VAL A 81 -2.79 17.76 17.16
CA VAL A 81 -3.15 16.33 17.22
C VAL A 81 -3.39 15.85 18.64
N ALA A 82 -2.61 16.35 19.61
CA ALA A 82 -2.79 16.00 21.02
C ALA A 82 -4.18 16.40 21.56
N THR A 83 -4.75 17.51 21.08
CA THR A 83 -6.09 17.96 21.46
C THR A 83 -7.17 17.16 20.71
N THR A 84 -6.98 16.93 19.40
CA THR A 84 -7.94 16.19 18.57
C THR A 84 -8.13 14.75 19.05
N PHE A 85 -7.04 14.08 19.45
CA PHE A 85 -7.07 12.70 19.92
C PHE A 85 -7.12 12.55 21.45
N ALA A 86 -7.33 13.64 22.20
CA ALA A 86 -7.37 13.60 23.67
C ALA A 86 -8.45 12.65 24.20
N ARG A 87 -9.57 12.52 23.48
CA ARG A 87 -10.73 11.68 23.84
C ARG A 87 -10.81 10.37 23.05
N ALA A 88 -9.85 10.08 22.19
CA ALA A 88 -9.87 8.88 21.36
C ALA A 88 -9.42 7.65 22.14
N ASN A 89 -10.06 6.50 21.88
CA ASN A 89 -9.77 5.24 22.56
C ASN A 89 -8.47 4.60 22.03
N ASN A 90 -7.84 3.76 22.87
CA ASN A 90 -6.69 2.97 22.46
C ASN A 90 -7.10 1.85 21.50
N ALA A 91 -6.19 1.46 20.59
CA ALA A 91 -6.44 0.41 19.60
C ALA A 91 -6.95 -0.91 20.19
N THR A 92 -6.38 -1.34 21.31
CA THR A 92 -6.75 -2.59 21.99
C THR A 92 -8.21 -2.64 22.44
N VAL A 93 -8.83 -1.47 22.68
CA VAL A 93 -10.23 -1.37 23.12
C VAL A 93 -11.18 -1.30 21.91
N VAL A 94 -10.72 -0.75 20.79
CA VAL A 94 -11.55 -0.51 19.61
C VAL A 94 -11.61 -1.73 18.69
N PHE A 95 -10.53 -2.50 18.59
CA PHE A 95 -10.49 -3.68 17.73
C PHE A 95 -10.93 -4.95 18.48
N PRO A 96 -11.66 -5.88 17.83
CA PRO A 96 -12.12 -5.85 16.44
C PRO A 96 -13.33 -4.93 16.20
N ILE A 97 -13.37 -4.24 15.05
CA ILE A 97 -14.46 -3.33 14.67
C ILE A 97 -14.90 -3.54 13.23
N THR A 98 -16.19 -3.35 12.96
CA THR A 98 -16.71 -3.26 11.60
C THR A 98 -16.57 -1.83 11.08
N LEU A 99 -15.79 -1.64 10.02
CA LEU A 99 -15.50 -0.33 9.45
C LEU A 99 -16.68 0.18 8.59
N ASN A 100 -17.71 0.71 9.26
CA ASN A 100 -18.89 1.34 8.62
C ASN A 100 -18.85 2.87 8.66
N LYS A 101 -18.06 3.43 9.58
CA LYS A 101 -17.90 4.87 9.80
C LYS A 101 -16.41 5.18 9.94
N ILE A 102 -16.09 6.46 9.98
CA ILE A 102 -14.72 6.90 10.26
C ILE A 102 -14.39 6.51 11.71
N VAL A 103 -13.29 5.78 11.89
CA VAL A 103 -12.84 5.32 13.20
C VAL A 103 -11.55 6.05 13.56
N GLN A 104 -11.50 6.62 14.76
CA GLN A 104 -10.32 7.26 15.32
C GLN A 104 -9.73 6.39 16.42
N VAL A 105 -8.43 6.13 16.33
CA VAL A 105 -7.73 5.27 17.28
C VAL A 105 -6.39 5.86 17.67
N VAL A 106 -6.03 5.71 18.94
CA VAL A 106 -4.69 6.04 19.43
C VAL A 106 -3.82 4.78 19.47
N ILE A 107 -2.68 4.81 18.77
CA ILE A 107 -1.72 3.70 18.68
C ILE A 107 -0.44 4.08 19.42
N LYS A 108 0.07 3.17 20.28
CA LYS A 108 1.34 3.37 20.99
C LYS A 108 2.52 3.06 20.05
N ARG A 109 3.54 3.91 20.10
CA ARG A 109 4.79 3.71 19.35
C ARG A 109 5.76 2.81 20.11
N PRO A 110 6.49 1.93 19.42
CA PRO A 110 7.45 1.03 20.08
C PRO A 110 8.71 1.76 20.56
N LYS A 111 9.29 2.66 19.75
CA LYS A 111 10.49 3.45 20.09
C LYS A 111 10.28 4.92 19.75
N LYS A 112 10.76 5.84 20.61
CA LYS A 112 10.70 7.30 20.42
C LYS A 112 12.05 7.85 19.96
N SER A 113 12.05 9.03 19.33
CA SER A 113 13.25 9.81 19.02
C SER A 113 14.41 9.03 18.39
N ARG A 114 14.09 8.12 17.46
CA ARG A 114 15.11 7.33 16.74
C ARG A 114 16.05 8.24 15.96
N SER A 115 17.34 7.95 16.01
CA SER A 115 18.35 8.65 15.21
C SER A 115 18.16 8.39 13.72
N LYS A 116 18.77 9.22 12.86
CA LYS A 116 18.70 9.02 11.40
C LYS A 116 19.18 7.61 10.99
N ARG A 117 20.29 7.17 11.57
CA ARG A 117 20.85 5.83 11.37
C ARG A 117 19.88 4.72 11.79
N GLN A 118 19.22 4.85 12.95
CA GLN A 118 18.25 3.84 13.40
C GLN A 118 17.01 3.75 12.50
N LYS A 119 16.58 4.86 11.89
CA LYS A 119 15.50 4.85 10.88
C LYS A 119 15.97 4.23 9.57
N GLU A 120 17.23 4.43 9.22
CA GLU A 120 17.87 3.79 8.08
C GLU A 120 18.22 2.32 8.33
N GLU A 121 18.22 1.80 9.55
CA GLU A 121 18.42 0.37 9.83
C GLU A 121 17.08 -0.35 10.00
N GLU A 122 16.20 0.16 10.86
CA GLU A 122 14.90 -0.43 11.18
C GLU A 122 13.75 0.45 10.64
N GLU A 123 12.90 -0.11 9.77
CA GLU A 123 11.69 0.61 9.30
C GLU A 123 10.53 0.46 10.29
N GLU A 124 9.91 1.58 10.67
CA GLU A 124 8.71 1.60 11.51
C GLU A 124 7.47 1.42 10.63
N VAL A 125 6.91 0.22 10.70
CA VAL A 125 5.76 -0.21 9.89
C VAL A 125 4.51 -0.31 10.74
N LEU A 126 3.45 0.38 10.33
CA LEU A 126 2.10 0.19 10.84
C LEU A 126 1.50 -1.05 10.16
N CYS A 127 1.15 -2.07 10.95
CA CYS A 127 0.52 -3.30 10.48
C CYS A 127 -0.96 -3.31 10.86
N LEU A 128 -1.84 -3.38 9.88
CA LEU A 128 -3.26 -3.67 10.06
C LEU A 128 -3.48 -5.15 9.76
N GLU A 129 -3.78 -5.93 10.81
CA GLU A 129 -3.98 -7.37 10.71
C GLU A 129 -5.44 -7.74 10.88
N GLY A 130 -5.84 -8.85 10.27
CA GLY A 130 -7.19 -9.39 10.44
C GLY A 130 -8.28 -8.59 9.74
N ILE A 131 -7.97 -7.98 8.61
CA ILE A 131 -8.95 -7.33 7.76
C ILE A 131 -9.82 -8.43 7.14
N MET A 132 -11.04 -8.59 7.66
CA MET A 132 -12.03 -9.51 7.12
C MET A 132 -12.85 -8.81 6.06
N LEU A 133 -12.88 -9.38 4.85
CA LEU A 133 -13.54 -8.74 3.72
C LEU A 133 -14.17 -9.74 2.75
N ASP A 134 -15.19 -9.26 2.05
CA ASP A 134 -15.90 -10.01 1.00
C ASP A 134 -15.11 -9.91 -0.31
N ARG A 135 -14.68 -11.07 -0.82
CA ARG A 135 -13.84 -11.21 -2.00
C ARG A 135 -14.52 -10.71 -3.27
N ALA A 136 -15.85 -10.77 -3.32
CA ALA A 136 -16.61 -10.34 -4.49
C ALA A 136 -16.82 -8.82 -4.56
N LYS A 137 -16.43 -8.08 -3.51
CA LYS A 137 -16.72 -6.65 -3.41
C LYS A 137 -15.47 -5.81 -3.53
N TYR A 138 -15.64 -4.67 -4.22
CA TYR A 138 -14.66 -3.61 -4.20
C TYR A 138 -14.69 -2.98 -2.81
N ILE A 139 -13.53 -2.95 -2.14
CA ILE A 139 -13.40 -2.38 -0.80
C ILE A 139 -12.20 -1.47 -0.81
N LYS A 140 -12.42 -0.21 -0.42
CA LYS A 140 -11.36 0.77 -0.22
C LYS A 140 -11.55 1.46 1.12
N PHE A 141 -10.46 1.60 1.86
CA PHE A 141 -10.39 2.54 2.97
C PHE A 141 -9.01 3.20 3.01
N ASP A 142 -9.02 4.44 3.46
CA ASP A 142 -7.83 5.28 3.54
C ASP A 142 -7.35 5.36 4.99
N VAL A 143 -6.02 5.36 5.16
CA VAL A 143 -5.35 5.37 6.45
C VAL A 143 -4.63 6.70 6.60
N TYR A 144 -5.04 7.46 7.60
CA TYR A 144 -4.40 8.73 7.94
C TYR A 144 -3.71 8.63 9.30
N ILE A 145 -2.55 9.27 9.41
CA ILE A 145 -1.83 9.43 10.68
C ILE A 145 -1.76 10.92 11.01
N ASN A 146 -2.13 11.25 12.25
CA ASN A 146 -2.04 12.58 12.82
C ASN A 146 -2.78 13.67 12.01
N ASP A 147 -3.83 13.26 11.29
CA ASP A 147 -4.74 14.20 10.66
C ASP A 147 -5.55 14.94 11.75
N GLU A 148 -5.89 16.19 11.49
CA GLU A 148 -6.83 16.93 12.34
C GLU A 148 -8.20 17.02 11.71
N ASP A 149 -8.26 16.86 10.40
CA ASP A 149 -9.45 17.05 9.62
C ASP A 149 -10.17 15.71 9.55
N SER A 150 -11.31 15.63 10.24
CA SER A 150 -12.13 14.40 10.33
C SER A 150 -12.62 13.86 8.98
N LYS A 151 -12.50 14.64 7.90
CA LYS A 151 -12.86 14.26 6.52
C LYS A 151 -11.70 13.67 5.72
N GLY A 152 -10.49 13.62 6.28
CA GLY A 152 -9.28 13.16 5.62
C GLY A 152 -8.65 14.24 4.75
N SER A 153 -7.32 14.31 4.82
CA SER A 153 -6.50 15.20 4.01
C SER A 153 -6.43 14.76 2.54
N ALA A 154 -6.11 15.70 1.65
CA ALA A 154 -5.92 15.43 0.24
C ALA A 154 -4.72 14.49 -0.03
N PRO A 155 -4.67 13.79 -1.19
CA PRO A 155 -3.63 12.79 -1.46
C PRO A 155 -2.20 13.33 -1.55
N ASP A 156 -2.04 14.64 -1.74
CA ASP A 156 -0.75 15.34 -1.76
C ASP A 156 -0.21 15.66 -0.35
N LYS A 157 -0.97 15.32 0.70
CA LYS A 157 -0.65 15.62 2.08
C LYS A 157 0.06 14.46 2.77
N THR A 158 1.02 14.79 3.64
CA THR A 158 1.82 13.77 4.33
C THR A 158 0.96 12.96 5.31
N GLU A 159 -0.14 13.53 5.82
CA GLU A 159 -1.07 12.89 6.76
C GLU A 159 -1.74 11.63 6.19
N LEU A 160 -1.87 11.52 4.85
CA LEU A 160 -2.31 10.30 4.19
C LEU A 160 -1.12 9.33 4.06
N VAL A 161 -1.21 8.19 4.75
CA VAL A 161 -0.16 7.16 4.73
C VAL A 161 -0.34 6.22 3.55
N GLY A 162 -1.59 5.94 3.20
CA GLY A 162 -1.94 5.12 2.06
C GLY A 162 -3.37 4.61 2.12
N SER A 163 -3.69 3.77 1.14
CA SER A 163 -5.01 3.18 0.98
C SER A 163 -4.90 1.67 0.96
N PHE A 164 -5.84 1.00 1.61
CA PHE A 164 -6.09 -0.41 1.35
C PHE A 164 -7.14 -0.53 0.26
N VAL A 165 -6.86 -1.33 -0.78
CA VAL A 165 -7.79 -1.60 -1.88
C VAL A 165 -7.91 -3.11 -2.09
N ASN A 166 -9.14 -3.58 -2.18
CA ASN A 166 -9.49 -4.92 -2.65
C ASN A 166 -10.22 -4.81 -3.98
N LEU A 167 -9.70 -5.51 -4.99
CA LEU A 167 -10.40 -5.73 -6.25
C LEU A 167 -11.25 -7.01 -6.16
N PRO A 168 -12.49 -6.99 -6.66
CA PRO A 168 -13.31 -8.18 -6.78
C PRO A 168 -12.57 -9.29 -7.55
N HIS A 169 -12.48 -10.48 -6.96
CA HIS A 169 -11.97 -11.66 -7.65
C HIS A 169 -12.80 -12.89 -7.25
N GLN A 170 -13.65 -13.36 -8.14
CA GLN A 170 -14.51 -14.51 -7.87
C GLN A 170 -13.72 -15.81 -8.03
N HIS A 171 -13.78 -16.66 -7.01
CA HIS A 171 -13.27 -18.03 -7.05
C HIS A 171 -14.30 -18.94 -6.39
N SER A 172 -14.26 -20.24 -6.70
CA SER A 172 -15.22 -21.24 -6.21
C SER A 172 -15.22 -21.45 -4.68
N HIS A 173 -14.32 -20.84 -3.93
CA HIS A 173 -14.18 -21.00 -2.48
C HIS A 173 -14.78 -19.82 -1.69
N LYS A 174 -14.90 -20.00 -0.37
CA LYS A 174 -15.48 -19.08 0.64
C LYS A 174 -15.39 -17.59 0.26
N SER A 175 -16.53 -16.91 0.34
CA SER A 175 -16.68 -15.48 -0.01
C SER A 175 -15.87 -14.53 0.88
N MET A 176 -15.61 -14.91 2.14
CA MET A 176 -14.85 -14.09 3.08
C MET A 176 -13.39 -14.56 3.19
N PHE A 177 -12.45 -13.62 3.18
CA PHE A 177 -11.04 -13.90 3.45
C PHE A 177 -10.38 -12.84 4.33
N LYS A 178 -9.26 -13.23 4.94
CA LYS A 178 -8.46 -12.41 5.86
C LYS A 178 -7.27 -11.83 5.10
N ARG A 179 -7.04 -10.52 5.26
CA ARG A 179 -5.85 -9.82 4.75
C ARG A 179 -5.12 -9.10 5.87
N SER A 180 -3.86 -8.79 5.59
CA SER A 180 -3.06 -7.84 6.35
C SER A 180 -2.55 -6.76 5.40
N GLN A 181 -2.34 -5.56 5.92
CA GLN A 181 -1.75 -4.46 5.18
C GLN A 181 -0.69 -3.79 6.04
N LYS A 182 0.45 -3.52 5.41
CA LYS A 182 1.59 -2.84 6.03
C LYS A 182 1.75 -1.46 5.41
N PHE A 183 2.04 -0.47 6.24
CA PHE A 183 2.29 0.91 5.85
C PHE A 183 3.55 1.42 6.53
N THR A 184 4.53 1.89 5.76
CA THR A 184 5.73 2.51 6.34
C THR A 184 5.39 3.90 6.87
N THR A 185 5.78 4.17 8.11
CA THR A 185 5.50 5.45 8.79
C THR A 185 6.72 6.39 8.83
N ASP A 186 7.87 5.90 8.38
CA ASP A 186 9.10 6.68 8.25
C ASP A 186 8.96 7.74 7.14
N GLY A 187 8.82 9.01 7.54
CA GLY A 187 8.55 10.13 6.63
C GLY A 187 7.33 10.97 7.03
N GLN A 188 6.51 10.46 7.95
CA GLN A 188 5.40 11.21 8.53
C GLN A 188 5.91 12.40 9.37
N PRO A 189 5.25 13.58 9.33
CA PRO A 189 5.67 14.75 10.08
C PRO A 189 5.25 14.57 11.53
N CYS A 190 6.02 13.76 12.26
CA CYS A 190 5.78 13.51 13.66
C CYS A 190 6.73 14.34 14.49
N SER A 191 6.17 15.15 15.39
CA SER A 191 6.96 15.83 16.42
C SER A 191 7.83 14.79 17.13
N PRO A 192 9.13 15.04 17.35
CA PRO A 192 10.06 14.10 17.97
C PRO A 192 9.58 13.58 19.34
N LYS A 193 8.64 14.28 19.98
CA LYS A 193 8.22 14.09 21.37
C LYS A 193 6.94 13.26 21.54
N THR A 194 6.20 12.91 20.47
CA THR A 194 4.90 12.22 20.61
C THR A 194 5.04 10.69 20.66
N SER A 195 4.51 10.11 21.75
CA SER A 195 4.52 8.67 22.05
C SER A 195 3.44 7.86 21.31
N ARG A 196 2.51 8.54 20.66
CA ARG A 196 1.27 7.96 20.14
C ARG A 196 0.95 8.53 18.76
N TYR A 197 0.40 7.69 17.89
CA TYR A 197 -0.21 8.12 16.63
C TYR A 197 -1.71 8.21 16.81
N GLY A 198 -2.31 9.26 16.26
CA GLY A 198 -3.73 9.28 15.98
C GLY A 198 -3.97 8.69 14.60
N MET A 199 -4.67 7.57 14.51
CA MET A 199 -5.00 6.92 13.23
C MET A 199 -6.47 7.16 12.90
N PHE A 200 -6.74 7.57 11.66
CA PHE A 200 -8.08 7.52 11.08
C PHE A 200 -8.17 6.42 10.04
N LEU A 201 -9.27 5.68 10.07
CA LEU A 201 -9.69 4.80 8.99
C LEU A 201 -10.97 5.35 8.38
N GLY A 202 -10.91 5.78 7.12
CA GLY A 202 -12.05 6.31 6.38
C GLY A 202 -12.47 5.37 5.26
N ARG A 203 -13.71 4.88 5.28
CA ARG A 203 -14.24 4.11 4.15
C ARG A 203 -14.78 5.09 3.12
N ASN A 204 -14.12 5.20 1.98
CA ASN A 204 -14.67 5.92 0.85
C ASN A 204 -15.75 5.05 0.20
N ALA A 205 -17.01 5.47 0.35
CA ALA A 205 -18.13 4.91 -0.40
C ALA A 205 -17.90 5.23 -1.88
N SER A 206 -17.16 4.37 -2.56
CA SER A 206 -17.10 4.34 -4.01
C SER A 206 -18.49 3.90 -4.47
N HIS A 207 -19.36 4.89 -4.73
CA HIS A 207 -20.31 4.73 -5.82
C HIS A 207 -19.46 4.32 -7.01
N GLY A 208 -19.80 3.17 -7.60
CA GLY A 208 -19.04 2.57 -8.67
C GLY A 208 -18.72 3.63 -9.71
N ILE A 209 -17.47 3.69 -10.14
CA ILE A 209 -17.11 4.32 -11.40
C ILE A 209 -17.83 3.48 -12.45
N GLN A 210 -19.09 3.84 -12.76
CA GLN A 210 -19.73 3.42 -13.98
C GLN A 210 -18.87 4.03 -15.07
N SER A 211 -18.11 3.20 -15.77
CA SER A 211 -17.58 3.59 -17.07
C SER A 211 -18.77 4.10 -17.87
N ARG A 212 -18.77 5.39 -18.21
CA ARG A 212 -19.60 5.90 -19.29
C ARG A 212 -19.14 5.14 -20.53
N ARG A 213 -19.88 4.08 -20.90
CA ARG A 213 -19.82 3.55 -22.25
C ARG A 213 -20.40 4.64 -23.14
N ASP A 214 -19.56 5.22 -23.99
CA ASP A 214 -19.96 6.17 -25.02
C ASP A 214 -20.86 5.41 -26.01
N PRO A 215 -22.09 5.85 -26.33
CA PRO A 215 -23.04 5.06 -27.12
C PRO A 215 -22.73 4.94 -28.62
N ARG A 216 -21.49 5.20 -29.07
CA ARG A 216 -21.19 5.44 -30.50
C ARG A 216 -20.28 4.44 -31.21
N ASP A 217 -19.94 3.30 -30.60
CA ASP A 217 -19.10 2.28 -31.26
C ASP A 217 -19.89 1.10 -31.83
N HIS A 218 -21.04 1.37 -32.44
CA HIS A 218 -21.68 0.43 -33.38
C HIS A 218 -22.16 1.17 -34.62
N GLN A 219 -21.22 1.54 -35.49
CA GLN A 219 -21.38 1.57 -36.95
C GLN A 219 -20.02 1.82 -37.62
N GLN A 220 -19.32 0.73 -37.94
CA GLN A 220 -18.75 0.39 -39.26
C GLN A 220 -17.91 -0.87 -39.15
#